data_AF-A0A0D2MWJ7-F1
#
_entry.id   AF-A0A0D2MWJ7-F1
#
_cell.length_a   1.000
_cell.length_b   1.000
_cell.length_c   1.000
_cell.angle_alpha   90.00
_cell.angle_beta   90.00
_cell.angle_gamma   90.00
#
_symmetry.space_group_name_H-M   'P 1'
#
loop_
_entity.id
_entity.type
_entity.pdbx_description
1 polymer ?
#
loop_
_entity_poly.entity_id
_entity_poly.type
_entity_poly.pdbx_seq_one_letter_code
_entity_poly.pdbx_strand_id
1 'polypeptide(L)'
;QDRYEAGPAKAHIDTDSKDERSLANRLAAAQKHDANEGDNPNAVTDPLEPARSHGNKPSRGAEIDAEIQRDEEELLKKKNE
;
A
#
# COMPACT_ATOMS: atom_id res chain seq x y z
N GLN A 1 -29.91 3.63 -2.68
CA GLN A 1 -28.73 2.96 -2.09
C GLN A 1 -28.63 3.45 -0.66
N ASP A 2 -28.87 2.57 0.30
CA ASP A 2 -28.72 2.91 1.71
C ASP A 2 -27.24 3.04 2.08
N ARG A 3 -26.91 4.03 2.91
CA ARG A 3 -25.54 4.23 3.40
C ARG A 3 -25.21 3.10 4.37
N TYR A 4 -24.08 2.44 4.17
CA TYR A 4 -23.58 1.43 5.09
C TYR A 4 -23.38 2.03 6.48
N GLU A 5 -23.69 1.26 7.53
CA GLU A 5 -23.41 1.67 8.90
C GLU A 5 -21.91 1.78 9.14
N ALA A 6 -21.51 2.78 9.92
CA ALA A 6 -20.11 3.00 10.26
C ALA A 6 -19.60 1.87 11.16
N GLY A 7 -18.36 1.45 10.94
CA GLY A 7 -17.71 0.47 11.79
C GLY A 7 -17.56 0.96 13.25
N PRO A 8 -17.43 0.04 14.21
CA PRO A 8 -17.23 0.39 15.61
C PRO A 8 -15.94 1.19 15.82
N ALA A 9 -15.95 2.08 16.81
CA ALA A 9 -14.81 2.91 17.13
C ALA A 9 -13.58 2.05 17.47
N LYS A 10 -12.40 2.45 16.97
CA LYS A 10 -11.09 1.78 17.21
C LYS A 10 -10.94 0.36 16.65
N ALA A 11 -11.82 -0.07 15.74
CA ALA A 11 -11.71 -1.38 15.09
C ALA A 11 -10.39 -1.64 14.34
N HIS A 12 -9.59 -0.60 14.06
CA HIS A 12 -8.28 -0.71 13.42
C HIS A 12 -7.10 -0.89 14.41
N ILE A 13 -7.35 -0.83 15.73
CA ILE A 13 -6.29 -0.91 16.74
C ILE A 13 -6.13 -2.34 17.22
N ASP A 14 -5.02 -2.99 16.87
CA ASP A 14 -4.78 -4.39 17.23
C ASP A 14 -4.56 -4.63 18.73
N THR A 15 -4.19 -3.59 19.49
CA THR A 15 -3.96 -3.65 20.93
C THR A 15 -5.11 -3.06 21.76
N ASP A 16 -6.30 -2.90 21.18
CA ASP A 16 -7.45 -2.35 21.91
C ASP A 16 -7.79 -3.22 23.13
N SER A 17 -8.03 -2.55 24.26
CA SER A 17 -8.43 -3.20 25.51
C SER A 17 -9.86 -3.71 25.44
N LYS A 18 -10.68 -3.16 24.55
CA LYS A 18 -12.06 -3.56 24.29
C LYS A 18 -12.21 -4.59 23.18
N ASP A 19 -11.11 -5.08 22.62
CA ASP A 19 -11.14 -6.10 21.59
C ASP A 19 -11.62 -7.45 22.17
N GLU A 20 -12.65 -8.02 21.54
CA GLU A 20 -13.25 -9.31 21.90
C GLU A 20 -12.39 -10.51 21.47
N ARG A 21 -11.36 -10.30 20.64
CA ARG A 21 -10.36 -11.32 20.29
C ARG A 21 -9.56 -11.74 21.51
N SER A 22 -9.27 -13.03 21.60
CA SER A 22 -8.37 -13.60 22.61
C SER A 22 -6.98 -12.94 22.56
N LEU A 23 -6.30 -12.88 23.71
CA LEU A 23 -4.97 -12.25 23.84
C LEU A 23 -3.95 -12.78 22.82
N ALA A 24 -3.94 -14.10 22.59
CA ALA A 24 -3.07 -14.73 21.59
C ALA A 24 -3.36 -14.24 20.16
N ASN A 25 -4.62 -14.05 19.81
CA ASN A 25 -5.03 -13.59 18.48
C ASN A 25 -4.68 -12.11 18.26
N ARG A 26 -4.86 -11.27 19.29
CA ARG A 26 -4.42 -9.88 19.25
C ARG A 26 -2.91 -9.76 19.05
N LEU A 27 -2.13 -10.53 19.82
CA LEU A 27 -0.68 -10.51 19.69
C LEU A 27 -0.22 -10.98 18.31
N ALA A 28 -0.83 -12.04 17.79
CA ALA A 28 -0.52 -12.54 16.45
C ALA A 28 -0.89 -11.54 15.35
N ALA A 29 -1.98 -10.79 15.50
CA ALA A 29 -2.37 -9.74 14.56
C ALA A 29 -1.38 -8.57 14.58
N ALA A 30 -1.05 -8.05 15.78
CA ALA A 30 -0.07 -6.97 15.94
C ALA A 30 1.30 -7.35 15.33
N GLN A 31 1.78 -8.57 15.60
CA GLN A 31 3.04 -9.06 15.00
C GLN A 31 3.01 -9.12 13.48
N LYS A 32 1.87 -9.49 12.88
CA LYS A 32 1.72 -9.47 11.42
C LYS A 32 1.71 -8.06 10.88
N HIS A 33 1.10 -7.11 11.57
CA HIS A 33 1.09 -5.71 11.16
C HIS A 33 2.53 -5.16 11.13
N ASP A 34 3.28 -5.36 12.21
CA ASP A 34 4.69 -4.94 12.30
C ASP A 34 5.56 -5.58 11.21
N ALA A 35 5.33 -6.86 10.89
CA ALA A 35 6.11 -7.57 9.87
C ALA A 35 5.89 -7.04 8.44
N ASN A 36 4.74 -6.40 8.15
CA ASN A 36 4.44 -5.84 6.82
C ASN A 36 4.84 -4.36 6.69
N GLU A 37 5.28 -3.71 7.76
CA GLU A 37 5.57 -2.27 7.76
C GLU A 37 7.02 -1.96 7.31
N GLY A 38 7.96 -2.90 7.50
CA GLY A 38 9.39 -2.68 7.22
C GLY A 38 9.88 -3.08 5.83
N ASP A 39 9.19 -4.01 5.17
CA ASP A 39 9.59 -4.54 3.87
C ASP A 39 8.30 -4.94 3.14
N ASN A 40 7.78 -4.07 2.29
CA ASN A 40 6.68 -4.45 1.42
C ASN A 40 7.31 -5.17 0.21
N PRO A 41 7.32 -6.52 0.14
CA PRO A 41 7.82 -7.23 -1.05
C PRO A 41 6.98 -6.90 -2.30
N ASN A 42 5.81 -6.28 -2.09
CA ASN A 42 4.91 -5.80 -3.12
C ASN A 42 5.11 -4.30 -3.44
N ALA A 43 6.15 -3.65 -2.91
CA ALA A 43 6.51 -2.30 -3.31
C ALA A 43 6.94 -2.34 -4.78
N VAL A 44 5.99 -2.05 -5.67
CA VAL A 44 6.23 -2.09 -7.10
C VAL A 44 6.99 -0.82 -7.48
N THR A 45 8.20 -1.00 -8.00
CA THR A 45 9.06 0.09 -8.46
C THR A 45 8.51 0.75 -9.73
N ASP A 46 7.93 -0.05 -10.64
CA ASP A 46 7.27 0.46 -11.85
C ASP A 46 5.75 0.59 -11.62
N PRO A 47 5.19 1.81 -11.67
CA PRO A 47 3.76 2.02 -11.48
C PRO A 47 2.87 1.33 -12.54
N LEU A 48 3.41 0.90 -13.68
CA LEU A 48 2.67 0.23 -14.77
C LEU A 48 2.60 -1.29 -14.62
N GLU A 49 3.53 -1.90 -13.88
CA GLU A 49 3.63 -3.35 -13.76
C GLU A 49 2.41 -4.05 -13.14
N PRO A 50 1.73 -3.52 -12.10
CA PRO A 50 0.59 -4.20 -11.51
C PRO A 50 -0.55 -4.37 -12.51
N ALA A 51 -0.85 -3.29 -13.25
CA ALA A 51 -1.91 -3.32 -14.25
C ALA A 51 -1.58 -4.28 -15.39
N ARG A 52 -0.34 -4.24 -15.91
CA ARG A 52 0.12 -5.13 -16.97
C ARG A 52 0.12 -6.60 -16.55
N SER A 53 0.57 -6.90 -15.33
CA SER A 53 0.59 -8.25 -14.76
C SER A 53 -0.80 -8.85 -14.65
N HIS A 54 -1.80 -8.02 -14.38
CA HIS A 54 -3.21 -8.43 -14.34
C HIS A 54 -3.91 -8.37 -15.72
N GLY A 55 -3.21 -8.06 -16.81
CA GLY A 55 -3.77 -7.95 -18.16
C GLY A 55 -4.68 -6.72 -18.36
N ASN A 56 -4.60 -5.75 -17.46
CA ASN A 56 -5.40 -4.52 -17.49
C ASN A 56 -4.60 -3.36 -18.10
N LYS A 57 -5.32 -2.37 -18.62
CA LYS A 57 -4.69 -1.10 -19.01
C LYS A 57 -4.28 -0.34 -17.73
N PRO A 58 -3.05 0.21 -17.64
CA PRO A 58 -2.66 1.09 -16.55
C PRO A 58 -3.61 2.28 -16.40
N SER A 59 -3.72 2.78 -15.17
CA SER A 59 -4.51 3.98 -14.90
C SER A 59 -3.81 5.21 -15.48
N ARG A 60 -4.57 6.27 -15.76
CA ARG A 60 -4.00 7.54 -16.23
C ARG A 60 -2.97 8.12 -15.26
N GLY A 61 -3.15 7.91 -13.94
CA GLY A 61 -2.16 8.32 -12.94
C GLY A 61 -0.86 7.53 -13.06
N ALA A 62 -0.95 6.20 -13.17
CA ALA A 62 0.23 5.35 -13.33
C ALA A 62 1.01 5.64 -14.62
N GLU A 63 0.33 5.98 -15.72
CA GLU A 63 0.96 6.44 -16.96
C GLU A 63 1.75 7.74 -16.76
N ILE A 64 1.20 8.70 -16.01
CA ILE A 64 1.86 9.98 -15.71
C ILE A 64 3.04 9.79 -14.77
N ASP A 65 2.89 8.97 -13.72
CA ASP A 65 3.98 8.70 -12.77
C ASP A 65 5.17 8.04 -13.49
N ALA A 66 4.92 7.14 -14.44
CA ALA A 66 5.97 6.53 -15.25
C ALA A 66 6.67 7.52 -16.20
N GLU A 67 5.96 8.53 -16.71
CA GLU A 67 6.53 9.59 -17.53
C GLU A 67 7.42 10.51 -16.69
N ILE A 68 6.93 10.95 -15.53
CA ILE A 68 7.68 11.78 -14.58
C ILE A 68 8.96 11.09 -14.13
N GLN A 69 8.90 9.80 -13.76
CA GLN A 69 10.08 9.03 -13.36
C GLN A 69 11.15 9.01 -14.46
N ARG A 70 10.76 8.81 -15.73
CA ARG A 70 11.71 8.82 -16.86
C ARG A 70 12.33 10.19 -17.06
N ASP A 71 11.53 11.25 -17.02
CA ASP A 71 12.01 12.62 -17.18
C ASP A 71 12.98 12.99 -16.04
N GLU A 72 12.67 12.60 -14.81
CA GLU A 72 13.54 12.80 -13.64
C GLU A 72 14.86 12.03 -13.78
N GLU A 73 14.83 10.77 -14.22
CA GLU A 73 16.04 9.98 -14.48
C GLU A 73 16.93 10.60 -15.56
N GLU A 74 16.34 11.11 -16.64
CA GLU A 74 17.07 11.81 -17.70
C GLU A 74 17.69 13.11 -17.22
N LEU A 75 16.95 13.90 -16.43
CA LEU A 75 17.45 15.12 -15.82
C LEU A 75 18.59 14.83 -14.84
N LEU A 76 18.48 13.77 -14.06
CA LEU A 76 19.51 13.35 -13.12
C LEU A 76 20.78 12.91 -13.85
N LYS A 77 20.64 12.20 -14.99
CA LYS A 77 21.79 11.85 -15.86
C LYS A 77 22.47 13.11 -16.40
N LYS A 78 21.71 14.07 -16.92
CA LYS A 78 22.25 15.35 -17.43
C LYS A 78 22.91 16.22 -16.36
N LYS A 79 22.46 16.12 -15.11
CA LYS A 79 23.01 16.89 -13.98
C LYS A 79 24.30 16.29 -13.41
N ASN A 80 24.50 14.98 -13.59
CA ASN A 80 25.69 14.27 -13.16
C ASN A 80 26.82 14.26 -14.21
N GLU A 81 26.60 14.90 -15.36
CA GLU A 81 27.58 15.18 -16.42
C GLU A 81 28.08 16.63 -16.32
#